data_AF-A0A2B7WUS6-F1
#
_entry.id   AF-A0A2B7WUS6-F1
#
_cell.length_a   1.000
_cell.length_b   1.000
_cell.length_c   1.000
_cell.angle_alpha   90.00
_cell.angle_beta   90.00
_cell.angle_gamma   90.00
#
_symmetry.space_group_name_H-M   'P 1'
#
loop_
_entity.id
_entity.type
_entity.pdbx_description
1 polymer ?
#
loop_
_entity_poly.entity_id
_entity_poly.type
_entity_poly.pdbx_seq_one_letter_code
_entity_poly.pdbx_strand_id
1 'polypeptide(L)'
;MPYSTALCTPLSNFEATQNFKDAQDPSIVVSFPLVDSEHKGASLLVWTTTSWTLLSNLAIACNPEYEYIKVLDKSTNNLYILLEVGLSILFKNPKKARFKIDDKFLGKDMAAFGQEDYDTTLAAGIISPTQLPPNPVNKKAASHHKSLTMQGSIQITHSVGFCWHSDTPLIRKAVSSWFVKVGNSILDMLFNLNDTNWVPLFVKEK
;
A
#
# COMPACT_ATOMS: atom_id res chain seq x y z
N MET A 1 10.93 5.28 -5.86
CA MET A 1 11.11 5.84 -7.23
C MET A 1 10.42 4.94 -8.23
N PRO A 2 9.78 5.48 -9.28
CA PRO A 2 9.35 4.65 -10.41
C PRO A 2 10.59 4.06 -11.08
N TYR A 3 10.58 2.75 -11.33
CA TYR A 3 11.75 2.02 -11.80
C TYR A 3 11.35 1.14 -12.98
N SER A 4 12.08 1.27 -14.08
CA SER A 4 11.92 0.41 -15.24
C SER A 4 12.75 -0.85 -15.06
N THR A 5 12.09 -2.00 -15.03
CA THR A 5 12.76 -3.30 -14.90
C THR A 5 13.50 -3.69 -16.18
N ALA A 6 12.99 -3.31 -17.35
CA ALA A 6 13.66 -3.57 -18.64
C ALA A 6 14.93 -2.72 -18.83
N LEU A 7 14.88 -1.45 -18.43
CA LEU A 7 16.00 -0.52 -18.60
C LEU A 7 16.94 -0.46 -17.39
N CYS A 8 16.60 -1.17 -16.31
CA CYS A 8 17.37 -1.21 -15.06
C CYS A 8 17.72 0.18 -14.49
N THR A 9 16.82 1.15 -14.63
CA THR A 9 17.06 2.55 -14.25
C THR A 9 15.82 3.17 -13.60
N PRO A 10 15.97 4.08 -12.61
CA PRO A 10 14.87 4.91 -12.16
C PRO A 10 14.41 5.89 -13.24
N LEU A 11 13.13 6.27 -13.17
CA LEU A 11 12.54 7.30 -14.00
C LEU A 11 12.19 8.54 -13.16
N SER A 12 12.06 9.68 -13.83
CA SER A 12 11.53 10.89 -13.23
C SER A 12 10.02 10.79 -12.97
N ASN A 13 9.48 11.73 -12.17
CA ASN A 13 8.04 11.86 -11.96
C ASN A 13 7.28 12.10 -13.28
N PHE A 14 7.83 12.95 -14.17
CA PHE A 14 7.19 13.30 -15.44
C PHE A 14 7.20 12.14 -16.44
N GLU A 15 8.25 11.32 -16.46
CA GLU A 15 8.31 10.13 -17.32
C GLU A 15 7.35 9.04 -16.86
N ALA A 16 7.21 8.85 -15.55
CA ALA A 16 6.32 7.84 -15.00
C ALA A 16 4.84 8.12 -15.28
N THR A 17 4.48 9.38 -15.54
CA THR A 17 3.10 9.78 -15.85
C THR A 17 2.76 9.73 -17.34
N GLN A 18 3.72 9.47 -18.24
CA GLN A 18 3.49 9.54 -19.68
C GLN A 18 2.72 8.34 -20.26
N ASN A 19 2.90 7.14 -19.69
CA ASN A 19 2.40 5.91 -20.30
C ASN A 19 1.57 5.10 -19.29
N PHE A 20 0.34 5.54 -19.06
CA PHE A 20 -0.63 4.78 -18.27
C PHE A 20 -1.43 3.84 -19.17
N LYS A 21 -1.52 2.57 -18.78
CA LYS A 21 -2.29 1.55 -19.49
C LYS A 21 -3.14 0.76 -18.50
N ASP A 22 -4.29 0.28 -18.97
CA ASP A 22 -5.14 -0.59 -18.18
C ASP A 22 -4.51 -1.99 -18.09
N ALA A 23 -4.30 -2.46 -16.87
CA ALA A 23 -3.74 -3.76 -16.57
C ALA A 23 -4.68 -4.53 -15.65
N GLN A 24 -4.66 -5.86 -15.80
CA GLN A 24 -5.37 -6.77 -14.91
C GLN A 24 -4.41 -7.28 -13.83
N ASP A 25 -4.67 -6.88 -12.58
CA ASP A 25 -3.86 -7.29 -11.43
C ASP A 25 -4.68 -8.14 -10.45
N PRO A 26 -4.02 -9.06 -9.73
CA PRO A 26 -4.67 -9.82 -8.67
C PRO A 26 -4.94 -8.92 -7.46
N SER A 27 -6.20 -8.69 -7.16
CA SER A 27 -6.68 -8.11 -5.91
C SER A 27 -6.85 -9.23 -4.89
N ILE A 28 -5.95 -9.27 -3.91
CA ILE A 28 -5.96 -10.28 -2.85
C ILE A 28 -6.28 -9.66 -1.49
N VAL A 29 -6.95 -10.45 -0.66
CA VAL A 29 -7.19 -10.14 0.75
C VAL A 29 -6.44 -11.16 1.60
N VAL A 30 -5.59 -10.67 2.49
CA VAL A 30 -4.72 -11.47 3.35
C VAL A 30 -5.07 -11.21 4.81
N SER A 31 -5.16 -12.27 5.60
CA SER A 31 -5.38 -12.19 7.04
C SER A 31 -4.06 -12.22 7.81
N PHE A 32 -3.87 -11.24 8.67
CA PHE A 32 -2.77 -11.11 9.62
C PHE A 32 -3.28 -11.45 11.03
N PRO A 33 -2.96 -12.64 11.56
CA PRO A 33 -3.42 -13.04 12.89
C PRO A 33 -2.80 -12.15 13.96
N LEU A 34 -3.60 -11.77 14.95
CA LEU A 34 -3.16 -10.97 16.08
C LEU A 34 -2.50 -11.84 17.14
N VAL A 35 -1.36 -11.38 17.65
CA VAL A 35 -0.58 -12.07 18.69
C VAL A 35 -1.08 -11.71 20.10
N ASP A 36 -1.76 -10.58 20.25
CA ASP A 36 -2.16 -10.04 21.55
C ASP A 36 -3.17 -10.92 22.31
N SER A 37 -3.00 -10.92 23.63
CA SER A 37 -3.75 -11.68 24.61
C SER A 37 -5.19 -11.20 24.81
N GLU A 38 -5.48 -9.92 24.58
CA GLU A 38 -6.82 -9.32 24.72
C GLU A 38 -7.72 -9.63 23.51
N HIS A 39 -7.13 -9.78 22.32
CA HIS A 39 -7.84 -10.03 21.06
C HIS A 39 -7.51 -11.41 20.45
N LYS A 40 -7.29 -12.43 21.30
CA LYS A 40 -6.94 -13.79 20.87
C LYS A 40 -7.89 -14.32 19.79
N GLY A 41 -7.32 -14.65 18.64
CA GLY A 41 -8.04 -15.27 17.50
C GLY A 41 -8.64 -14.29 16.50
N ALA A 42 -8.52 -12.97 16.72
CA ALA A 42 -8.85 -11.99 15.69
C ALA A 42 -7.70 -11.85 14.68
N SER A 43 -8.04 -11.57 13.42
CA SER A 43 -7.10 -11.32 12.34
C SER A 43 -7.43 -10.02 11.62
N LEU A 44 -6.42 -9.19 11.36
CA LEU A 44 -6.55 -8.00 10.53
C LEU A 44 -6.62 -8.42 9.06
N LEU A 45 -7.56 -7.85 8.31
CA LEU A 45 -7.65 -8.06 6.87
C LEU A 45 -7.02 -6.91 6.12
N VAL A 46 -6.04 -7.24 5.27
CA VAL A 46 -5.37 -6.28 4.40
C VAL A 46 -5.66 -6.63 2.95
N TRP A 47 -6.05 -5.62 2.18
CA TRP A 47 -6.24 -5.71 0.75
C TRP A 47 -5.00 -5.19 0.02
N THR A 48 -4.55 -5.90 -1.01
CA THR A 48 -3.46 -5.44 -1.88
C THR A 48 -3.63 -5.94 -3.31
N THR A 49 -3.18 -5.13 -4.27
CA THR A 49 -3.07 -5.50 -5.69
C THR A 49 -1.67 -5.97 -6.06
N THR A 50 -0.68 -5.70 -5.21
CA THR A 50 0.72 -6.06 -5.41
C THR A 50 1.13 -7.13 -4.41
N SER A 51 0.70 -8.37 -4.65
CA SER A 51 0.97 -9.50 -3.75
C SER A 51 2.47 -9.73 -3.46
N TRP A 52 3.34 -9.40 -4.41
CA TRP A 52 4.80 -9.54 -4.28
C TRP A 52 5.41 -8.60 -3.23
N THR A 53 4.74 -7.51 -2.83
CA THR A 53 5.23 -6.61 -1.77
C THR A 53 4.95 -7.14 -0.37
N LEU A 54 4.11 -8.17 -0.23
CA LEU A 54 3.79 -8.77 1.08
C LEU A 54 5.02 -9.41 1.74
N LEU A 55 5.98 -9.89 0.95
CA LEU A 55 7.23 -10.47 1.45
C LEU A 55 8.10 -9.46 2.19
N SER A 56 7.94 -8.16 1.90
CA SER A 56 8.65 -7.07 2.55
C SER A 56 7.74 -6.25 3.47
N ASN A 57 6.63 -6.83 3.94
CA ASN A 57 5.74 -6.15 4.87
C ASN A 57 6.42 -5.99 6.23
N LEU A 58 6.39 -4.77 6.78
CA LEU A 58 6.99 -4.45 8.08
C LEU A 58 5.99 -3.93 9.11
N ALA A 59 4.85 -3.38 8.67
CA ALA A 59 3.84 -2.81 9.55
C ALA A 59 2.50 -2.70 8.82
N ILE A 60 1.42 -2.62 9.60
CA ILE A 60 0.07 -2.32 9.08
C ILE A 60 -0.30 -0.91 9.53
N ALA A 61 -0.73 -0.07 8.59
CA ALA A 61 -1.16 1.29 8.89
C ALA A 61 -2.68 1.36 9.02
N CYS A 62 -3.16 2.17 9.97
CA CYS A 62 -4.56 2.50 10.13
C CYS A 62 -4.78 4.01 10.20
N ASN A 63 -5.97 4.47 9.84
CA ASN A 63 -6.35 5.87 10.00
C ASN A 63 -6.92 6.06 11.41
N PRO A 64 -6.39 7.00 12.23
CA PRO A 64 -6.85 7.20 13.59
C PRO A 64 -8.32 7.69 13.71
N GLU A 65 -8.84 8.33 12.68
CA GLU A 65 -10.19 8.93 12.68
C GLU A 65 -11.28 7.98 12.16
N TYR A 66 -10.90 6.89 11.49
CA TYR A 66 -11.88 5.98 10.91
C TYR A 66 -12.39 4.96 11.93
N GLU A 67 -13.65 4.57 11.76
CA GLU A 67 -14.29 3.51 12.54
C GLU A 67 -14.03 2.15 11.88
N TYR A 68 -13.47 1.24 12.67
CA TYR A 68 -13.18 -0.13 12.27
C TYR A 68 -14.17 -1.08 12.95
N ILE A 69 -14.51 -2.16 12.25
CA ILE A 69 -15.48 -3.15 12.70
C ILE A 69 -14.81 -4.48 12.94
N LYS A 70 -15.22 -5.14 14.02
CA LYS A 70 -14.87 -6.52 14.33
C LYS A 70 -16.01 -7.43 13.88
N VAL A 71 -15.70 -8.38 13.01
CA VAL A 71 -16.68 -9.21 12.33
C VAL A 71 -16.39 -10.67 12.60
N LEU A 72 -17.37 -11.38 13.16
CA LEU A 72 -17.35 -12.83 13.28
C LEU A 72 -17.98 -13.44 12.03
N ASP A 73 -17.20 -14.21 11.28
CA ASP A 73 -17.70 -15.02 10.19
C ASP A 73 -18.25 -16.35 10.74
N LYS A 74 -19.55 -16.60 10.59
CA LYS A 74 -20.20 -17.80 11.13
C LYS A 74 -19.82 -19.08 10.36
N SER A 75 -19.24 -18.97 9.17
CA SER A 75 -18.86 -20.12 8.35
C SER A 75 -17.50 -20.69 8.77
N THR A 76 -16.53 -19.82 9.00
CA THR A 76 -15.16 -20.17 9.40
C THR A 76 -14.94 -20.07 10.91
N ASN A 77 -15.85 -19.44 11.64
CA ASN A 77 -15.74 -19.09 13.06
C ASN A 77 -14.51 -18.19 13.38
N ASN A 78 -13.99 -17.50 12.36
CA ASN A 78 -12.87 -16.57 12.50
C ASN A 78 -13.36 -15.15 12.77
N LEU A 79 -12.57 -14.41 13.54
CA LEU A 79 -12.79 -12.99 13.81
C LEU A 79 -11.90 -12.15 12.91
N TYR A 80 -12.51 -11.21 12.20
CA TYR A 80 -11.83 -10.31 11.28
C TYR A 80 -11.99 -8.85 11.72
N ILE A 81 -10.94 -8.06 11.57
CA ILE A 81 -10.97 -6.62 11.78
C ILE A 81 -10.71 -5.93 10.44
N LEU A 82 -11.63 -5.04 10.05
CA LEU A 82 -11.56 -4.29 8.80
C LEU A 82 -12.41 -3.01 8.87
N LEU A 83 -12.30 -2.15 7.85
CA LEU A 83 -13.24 -1.05 7.60
C LEU A 83 -14.57 -1.56 7.05
N GLU A 84 -15.67 -0.90 7.36
CA GLU A 84 -17.01 -1.29 6.87
C GLU A 84 -17.08 -1.39 5.34
N VAL A 85 -16.42 -0.47 4.62
CA VAL A 85 -16.34 -0.49 3.14
C VAL A 85 -15.67 -1.78 2.61
N GLY A 86 -14.71 -2.32 3.37
CA GLY A 86 -13.99 -3.54 3.00
C GLY A 86 -14.84 -4.82 3.07
N LEU A 87 -16.03 -4.78 3.68
CA LEU A 87 -16.95 -5.93 3.69
C LEU A 87 -17.36 -6.33 2.27
N SER A 88 -17.48 -5.36 1.37
CA SER A 88 -17.82 -5.61 -0.04
C SER A 88 -16.74 -6.40 -0.78
N ILE A 89 -15.47 -6.25 -0.36
CA ILE A 89 -14.32 -6.95 -0.94
C ILE A 89 -14.26 -8.38 -0.41
N LEU A 90 -14.55 -8.58 0.88
CA LEU A 90 -14.52 -9.89 1.52
C LEU A 90 -15.70 -10.77 1.09
N PHE A 91 -16.91 -10.21 1.10
CA PHE A 91 -18.14 -10.93 0.77
C PHE A 91 -18.71 -10.44 -0.55
N LYS A 92 -18.50 -11.23 -1.63
CA LYS A 92 -19.09 -10.96 -2.96
C LYS A 92 -20.61 -10.72 -2.91
N ASN A 93 -21.31 -11.32 -1.94
CA ASN A 93 -22.75 -11.14 -1.70
C ASN A 93 -23.01 -10.84 -0.21
N PRO A 94 -23.03 -9.57 0.23
CA PRO A 94 -23.19 -9.22 1.65
C PRO A 94 -24.53 -9.69 2.23
N LYS A 95 -25.60 -9.75 1.43
CA LYS A 95 -26.93 -10.22 1.85
C LYS A 95 -27.03 -11.72 2.10
N LYS A 96 -26.12 -12.52 1.51
CA LYS A 96 -26.07 -13.99 1.70
C LYS A 96 -25.01 -14.39 2.72
N ALA A 97 -24.06 -13.50 3.01
CA ALA A 97 -22.98 -13.75 3.94
C ALA A 97 -23.52 -13.78 5.38
N ARG A 98 -23.17 -14.84 6.11
CA ARG A 98 -23.57 -15.05 7.50
C ARG A 98 -22.48 -14.48 8.42
N PHE A 99 -22.40 -13.16 8.53
CA PHE A 99 -21.48 -12.50 9.45
C PHE A 99 -22.25 -11.79 10.58
N LYS A 100 -21.60 -11.63 11.73
CA LYS A 100 -22.10 -10.85 12.86
C LYS A 100 -21.06 -9.77 13.18
N ILE A 101 -21.48 -8.52 13.24
CA ILE A 101 -20.65 -7.44 13.77
C ILE A 101 -20.64 -7.60 15.29
N ASP A 102 -19.44 -7.79 15.84
CA ASP A 102 -19.20 -8.01 17.27
C ASP A 102 -19.00 -6.67 17.98
N ASP A 103 -18.13 -5.82 17.41
CA ASP A 103 -17.74 -4.57 18.03
C ASP A 103 -17.31 -3.52 16.99
N LYS A 104 -17.27 -2.26 17.42
CA LYS A 104 -16.81 -1.10 16.63
C LYS A 104 -15.86 -0.24 17.47
N PHE A 105 -14.75 0.17 16.89
CA PHE A 105 -13.75 0.99 17.58
C PHE A 105 -13.08 1.97 16.61
N LEU A 106 -12.53 3.05 17.17
CA LEU A 106 -11.81 4.05 16.39
C LEU A 106 -10.40 3.56 16.08
N GLY A 107 -9.83 3.98 14.95
CA GLY A 107 -8.46 3.62 14.62
C GLY A 107 -7.42 4.16 15.60
N LYS A 108 -7.73 5.23 16.34
CA LYS A 108 -6.88 5.72 17.43
C LYS A 108 -6.66 4.66 18.52
N ASP A 109 -7.65 3.82 18.77
CA ASP A 109 -7.61 2.78 19.80
C ASP A 109 -6.97 1.49 19.26
N MET A 110 -6.71 1.41 17.94
CA MET A 110 -6.00 0.31 17.28
C MET A 110 -4.46 0.44 17.34
N ALA A 111 -3.94 1.37 18.14
CA ALA A 111 -2.51 1.73 18.18
C ALA A 111 -1.56 0.55 18.49
N ALA A 112 -2.07 -0.60 18.94
CA ALA A 112 -1.28 -1.75 19.37
C ALA A 112 -1.12 -2.87 18.31
N PHE A 113 -1.50 -2.69 17.05
CA PHE A 113 -1.26 -3.72 16.01
C PHE A 113 -0.09 -3.35 15.12
N GLY A 114 1.09 -3.45 15.70
CA GLY A 114 2.35 -3.08 15.08
C GLY A 114 3.37 -2.53 16.05
N GLN A 115 3.05 -2.40 17.35
CA GLN A 115 4.04 -2.00 18.36
C GLN A 115 5.16 -3.05 18.45
N GLU A 116 4.84 -4.35 18.48
CA GLU A 116 5.85 -5.42 18.43
C GLU A 116 6.63 -5.43 17.10
N ASP A 117 5.98 -5.19 15.96
CA ASP A 117 6.67 -5.13 14.66
C ASP A 117 7.53 -3.86 14.54
N TYR A 118 7.06 -2.73 15.07
CA TYR A 118 7.78 -1.45 15.18
C TYR A 118 8.97 -1.57 16.13
N ASP A 119 8.78 -2.15 17.32
CA ASP A 119 9.81 -2.37 18.32
C ASP A 119 10.81 -3.42 17.83
N THR A 120 10.35 -4.47 17.12
CA THR A 120 11.23 -5.47 16.48
C THR A 120 12.04 -4.84 15.35
N THR A 121 11.43 -3.99 14.52
CA THR A 121 12.14 -3.30 13.44
C THR A 121 13.06 -2.20 13.97
N LEU A 122 12.73 -1.56 15.09
CA LEU A 122 13.58 -0.63 15.83
C LEU A 122 14.77 -1.36 16.48
N ALA A 123 14.51 -2.47 17.17
CA ALA A 123 15.52 -3.31 17.83
C ALA A 123 16.45 -4.02 16.83
N ALA A 124 15.93 -4.43 15.67
CA ALA A 124 16.72 -4.97 14.57
C ALA A 124 17.49 -3.89 13.77
N GLY A 125 17.30 -2.60 14.10
CA GLY A 125 17.93 -1.47 13.41
C GLY A 125 17.46 -1.30 11.95
N ILE A 126 16.31 -1.86 11.61
CA ILE A 126 15.68 -1.75 10.29
C ILE A 126 15.06 -0.35 10.15
N ILE A 127 14.37 0.13 11.18
CA ILE A 127 13.77 1.46 11.22
C ILE A 127 14.45 2.21 12.36
N SER A 128 14.80 3.48 12.15
CA SER A 128 15.15 4.38 13.25
C SER A 128 14.32 5.65 13.12
N PRO A 129 14.13 6.43 14.21
CA PRO A 129 13.38 7.69 14.13
C PRO A 129 13.94 8.69 13.10
N THR A 130 15.16 8.45 12.61
CA THR A 130 15.94 9.34 11.75
C THR A 130 16.41 8.70 10.43
N GLN A 131 16.08 7.43 10.15
CA GLN A 131 16.62 6.70 8.98
C GLN A 131 15.53 5.92 8.22
N LEU A 132 15.56 6.04 6.89
CA LEU A 132 14.64 5.36 5.97
C LEU A 132 14.81 3.82 6.02
N PRO A 133 13.74 3.03 5.77
CA PRO A 133 13.79 1.58 5.87
C PRO A 133 14.82 0.97 4.90
N PRO A 134 15.49 -0.13 5.27
CA PRO A 134 16.61 -0.67 4.54
C PRO A 134 16.08 -1.40 3.30
N ASN A 135 16.82 -1.23 2.21
CA ASN A 135 16.54 -1.86 0.92
C ASN A 135 16.39 -3.39 1.05
N PRO A 136 15.31 -4.00 0.51
CA PRO A 136 14.95 -5.42 0.72
C PRO A 136 15.90 -6.46 0.08
N VAL A 137 17.12 -6.10 -0.31
CA VAL A 137 18.05 -6.99 -1.03
C VAL A 137 18.96 -7.81 -0.09
N ASN A 138 18.83 -7.69 1.24
CA ASN A 138 19.66 -8.47 2.16
C ASN A 138 18.97 -9.79 2.58
N LYS A 139 19.57 -10.92 2.20
CA LYS A 139 19.04 -12.30 2.24
C LYS A 139 18.79 -12.91 3.64
N LYS A 140 18.66 -12.13 4.71
CA LYS A 140 18.61 -12.64 6.10
C LYS A 140 17.28 -12.47 6.86
N ALA A 141 16.24 -11.87 6.28
CA ALA A 141 14.98 -11.62 7.00
C ALA A 141 13.84 -12.65 6.77
N ALA A 142 14.11 -13.80 6.15
CA ALA A 142 13.06 -14.70 5.66
C ALA A 142 12.82 -15.95 6.53
N SER A 143 12.53 -15.81 7.83
CA SER A 143 12.22 -17.00 8.66
C SER A 143 11.03 -16.91 9.62
N HIS A 144 10.21 -15.85 9.59
CA HIS A 144 9.09 -15.71 10.54
C HIS A 144 7.68 -15.62 9.94
N HIS A 145 7.49 -15.63 8.61
CA HIS A 145 6.14 -15.66 8.01
C HIS A 145 5.55 -17.08 7.99
N LYS A 146 5.28 -17.66 9.15
CA LYS A 146 4.36 -18.81 9.27
C LYS A 146 2.94 -18.27 9.45
N SER A 147 2.07 -18.54 8.47
CA SER A 147 0.61 -18.31 8.51
C SER A 147 0.05 -16.96 8.03
N LEU A 148 0.46 -16.48 6.85
CA LEU A 148 -0.41 -15.57 6.09
C LEU A 148 -1.42 -16.40 5.30
N THR A 149 -2.70 -16.27 5.64
CA THR A 149 -3.78 -16.98 4.95
C THR A 149 -4.47 -16.05 3.97
N MET A 150 -4.55 -16.48 2.70
CA MET A 150 -5.30 -15.77 1.68
C MET A 150 -6.79 -16.05 1.87
N GLN A 151 -7.59 -15.01 2.08
CA GLN A 151 -9.04 -15.12 2.30
C GLN A 151 -9.85 -14.99 1.01
N GLY A 152 -9.30 -14.28 0.01
CA GLY A 152 -9.94 -14.12 -1.29
C GLY A 152 -9.01 -13.55 -2.34
N SER A 153 -9.27 -13.92 -3.60
CA SER A 153 -8.58 -13.40 -4.78
C SER A 153 -9.59 -13.06 -5.87
N ILE A 154 -9.51 -11.84 -6.39
CA ILE A 154 -10.30 -11.35 -7.52
C ILE A 154 -9.34 -10.65 -8.49
N GLN A 155 -9.65 -10.62 -9.78
CA GLN A 155 -8.91 -9.79 -10.73
C GLN A 155 -9.58 -8.43 -10.83
N ILE A 156 -8.79 -7.36 -10.78
CA ILE A 156 -9.28 -6.01 -11.00
C ILE A 156 -8.54 -5.38 -12.17
N THR A 157 -9.28 -4.65 -13.01
CA THR A 157 -8.70 -3.83 -14.07
C THR A 157 -8.55 -2.42 -13.54
N HIS A 158 -7.34 -1.88 -13.61
CA HIS A 158 -7.07 -0.48 -13.27
C HIS A 158 -5.88 0.05 -14.08
N SER A 159 -5.73 1.37 -14.07
CA SER A 159 -4.65 2.03 -14.79
C SER A 159 -3.34 1.94 -14.01
N VAL A 160 -2.31 1.37 -14.63
CA VAL A 160 -0.96 1.20 -14.07
C VAL A 160 0.05 1.94 -14.94
N GLY A 161 1.12 2.46 -14.35
CA GLY A 161 2.19 3.13 -15.07
C GLY A 161 3.12 2.13 -15.76
N PHE A 162 3.37 2.34 -17.04
CA PHE A 162 4.30 1.57 -17.87
C PHE A 162 5.51 2.44 -18.25
N CYS A 163 6.63 1.80 -18.53
CA CYS A 163 7.78 2.51 -19.07
C CYS A 163 7.42 3.06 -20.45
N TRP A 164 7.59 4.37 -20.65
CA TRP A 164 7.25 5.06 -21.90
C TRP A 164 8.09 4.59 -23.10
N HIS A 165 9.22 3.91 -22.86
CA HIS A 165 10.12 3.43 -23.92
C HIS A 165 10.06 1.93 -24.17
N SER A 166 9.88 1.11 -23.12
CA SER A 166 9.96 -0.35 -23.22
C SER A 166 8.63 -1.07 -23.00
N ASP A 167 7.56 -0.32 -22.71
CA ASP A 167 6.22 -0.88 -22.45
C ASP A 167 6.17 -1.98 -21.39
N THR A 168 7.13 -1.98 -20.46
CA THR A 168 7.10 -2.84 -19.28
C THR A 168 6.44 -2.15 -18.09
N PRO A 169 5.65 -2.86 -17.24
CA PRO A 169 5.08 -2.28 -16.04
C PRO A 169 6.16 -1.68 -15.12
N LEU A 170 5.90 -0.47 -14.61
CA LEU A 170 6.79 0.17 -13.65
C LEU A 170 6.55 -0.38 -12.25
N ILE A 171 7.64 -0.58 -11.51
CA ILE A 171 7.59 -0.90 -10.09
C ILE A 171 8.10 0.29 -9.28
N ARG A 172 7.62 0.44 -8.05
CA ARG A 172 8.23 1.36 -7.10
C ARG A 172 9.33 0.66 -6.32
N LYS A 173 10.55 1.18 -6.44
CA LYS A 173 11.73 0.65 -5.77
C LYS A 173 12.50 1.76 -5.06
N ALA A 174 13.11 1.44 -3.92
CA ALA A 174 14.10 2.28 -3.26
C ALA A 174 15.45 2.07 -3.94
N VAL A 175 15.96 3.11 -4.61
CA VAL A 175 17.26 3.11 -5.31
C VAL A 175 17.95 4.45 -5.06
N SER A 176 19.28 4.44 -5.02
CA SER A 176 20.07 5.67 -4.96
C SER A 176 20.00 6.41 -6.29
N SER A 177 19.78 7.72 -6.25
CA SER A 177 19.77 8.60 -7.43
C SER A 177 20.13 10.03 -7.04
N TRP A 178 20.54 10.81 -8.02
CA TRP A 178 20.72 12.25 -7.89
C TRP A 178 19.41 12.99 -8.21
N PHE A 179 19.15 14.09 -7.51
CA PHE A 179 17.94 14.89 -7.66
C PHE A 179 18.28 16.38 -7.79
N VAL A 180 17.52 17.08 -8.63
CA VAL A 180 17.50 18.55 -8.64
C VAL A 180 16.39 19.03 -7.71
N LYS A 181 16.70 19.94 -6.80
CA LYS A 181 15.73 20.46 -5.82
C LYS A 181 14.78 21.46 -6.50
N VAL A 182 13.64 20.97 -6.98
CA VAL A 182 12.64 21.79 -7.68
C VAL A 182 11.75 22.62 -6.73
N GLY A 183 11.51 22.14 -5.50
CA GLY A 183 10.53 22.73 -4.58
C GLY A 183 10.69 24.23 -4.28
N ASN A 184 11.94 24.72 -4.20
CA ASN A 184 12.22 26.13 -3.91
C ASN A 184 11.90 27.07 -5.10
N SER A 185 11.92 26.55 -6.33
CA SER A 185 11.78 27.33 -7.55
C SER A 185 10.38 27.23 -8.16
N ILE A 186 9.42 26.57 -7.49
CA ILE A 186 8.06 26.39 -8.01
C ILE A 186 7.39 27.74 -8.28
N LEU A 187 7.52 28.70 -7.35
CA LEU A 187 6.91 30.02 -7.49
C LEU A 187 7.54 30.81 -8.66
N ASP A 188 8.86 30.77 -8.79
CA ASP A 188 9.57 31.43 -9.90
C ASP A 188 9.20 30.81 -11.26
N MET A 189 9.07 29.48 -11.32
CA MET A 189 8.63 28.80 -12.54
C MET A 189 7.19 29.19 -12.92
N LEU A 190 6.28 29.26 -11.94
CA LEU A 190 4.90 29.70 -12.19
C LEU A 190 4.82 31.16 -12.64
N PHE A 191 5.64 32.04 -12.05
CA PHE A 191 5.75 33.44 -12.47
C PHE A 191 6.23 33.54 -13.92
N ASN A 192 7.32 32.85 -14.27
CA ASN A 192 7.88 32.84 -15.63
C ASN A 192 6.90 32.22 -16.66
N LEU A 193 6.12 31.21 -16.26
CA LEU A 193 5.08 30.63 -17.10
C LEU A 193 3.96 31.64 -17.37
N ASN A 194 3.64 32.53 -16.42
CA ASN A 194 2.59 33.52 -16.60
C ASN A 194 2.93 34.52 -17.73
N ASP A 195 4.20 34.93 -17.83
CA ASP A 195 4.68 35.85 -18.88
C ASP A 195 4.82 35.17 -20.25
N THR A 196 4.68 33.84 -20.32
CA THR A 196 4.75 33.08 -21.56
C THR A 196 3.39 32.97 -22.22
N ASN A 197 3.32 33.24 -23.54
CA ASN A 197 2.12 33.05 -24.35
C ASN A 197 2.05 31.63 -24.92
N TRP A 198 0.92 30.95 -24.72
CA TRP A 198 0.70 29.56 -25.18
C TRP A 198 -0.43 29.53 -26.20
N VAL A 199 -0.21 28.83 -27.33
CA VAL A 199 -1.24 28.60 -28.34
C VAL A 199 -1.39 27.08 -28.54
N PRO A 200 -2.53 26.47 -28.20
CA PRO A 200 -3.76 27.08 -27.65
C PRO A 200 -3.70 27.37 -26.13
N LEU A 201 -4.43 28.41 -25.69
CA LEU A 201 -4.37 28.94 -24.31
C LEU A 201 -4.71 27.92 -23.22
N PHE A 202 -5.68 27.03 -23.45
CA PHE A 202 -6.13 26.05 -22.46
C PHE A 202 -5.03 25.07 -22.01
N VAL A 203 -3.93 24.94 -22.77
CA VAL A 203 -2.81 24.07 -22.41
C VAL A 203 -2.06 24.62 -21.21
N LYS A 204 -2.03 25.95 -21.02
CA LYS A 204 -1.37 26.60 -19.89
C LYS A 204 -2.15 26.44 -18.58
N GLU A 205 -3.47 26.29 -18.66
CA GLU A 205 -4.37 26.19 -17.50
C GLU A 205 -4.54 24.75 -16.97
N LYS A 206 -3.97 23.77 -17.67
CA LYS A 206 -4.14 22.33 -17.39
C LYS A 206 -2.99 21.77 -16.57
#